data_AF-A0A842HWI2-F1
#
_entry.id   AF-A0A842HWI2-F1
#
_cell.length_a   1.000
_cell.length_b   1.000
_cell.length_c   1.000
_cell.angle_alpha   90.00
_cell.angle_beta   90.00
_cell.angle_gamma   90.00
#
_symmetry.space_group_name_H-M   'P 1'
#
loop_
_entity.id
_entity.type
_entity.pdbx_description
1 polymer ?
#
loop_
_entity_poly.entity_id
_entity_poly.type
_entity_poly.pdbx_seq_one_letter_code
_entity_poly.pdbx_strand_id
1 'polypeptide(L)'
;MAAFRILLIILFLELAIYTVFTVSAHGLNFYPDYFGDMLAMGWPGQFNLDFTCLLVLGALWIAWREGFALSGLAIAVAIFFGGALVLTAYLLIASFRAKGDPAALLLGATRAAAR
;
A
#
# COMPACT_ATOMS: atom_id res chain seq x y z
N MET A 1 -7.46 13.73 11.77
CA MET A 1 -7.98 13.14 10.51
C MET A 1 -7.74 13.99 9.27
N ALA A 2 -8.02 15.31 9.27
CA ALA A 2 -7.73 16.15 8.10
C ALA A 2 -6.25 16.12 7.67
N ALA A 3 -5.32 16.35 8.61
CA ALA A 3 -3.88 16.29 8.34
C ALA A 3 -3.44 14.93 7.76
N PHE A 4 -3.98 13.81 8.27
CA PHE A 4 -3.69 12.48 7.76
C PHE A 4 -4.15 12.31 6.31
N ARG A 5 -5.35 12.80 5.96
CA ARG A 5 -5.84 12.76 4.56
C ARG A 5 -4.98 13.60 3.63
N ILE A 6 -4.53 14.79 4.08
CA ILE A 6 -3.62 15.65 3.32
C ILE A 6 -2.31 14.92 3.05
N LEU A 7 -1.73 14.29 4.09
CA LEU A 7 -0.52 13.48 3.94
C LEU A 7 -0.72 12.35 2.91
N LEU A 8 -1.82 11.60 2.98
CA LEU A 8 -2.10 10.54 2.02
C LEU A 8 -2.22 11.04 0.58
N ILE A 9 -2.83 12.21 0.37
CA ILE A 9 -2.93 12.85 -0.95
C ILE A 9 -1.53 13.23 -1.46
N ILE A 10 -0.70 13.84 -0.61
CA ILE A 10 0.67 14.24 -0.97
C ILE A 10 1.47 13.00 -1.38
N LEU A 11 1.49 11.96 -0.54
CA LEU A 11 2.24 10.72 -0.82
C LEU A 11 1.74 10.02 -2.09
N PHE A 12 0.42 9.98 -2.31
CA PHE A 12 -0.16 9.39 -3.52
C PHE A 12 0.27 10.17 -4.77
N LEU A 13 0.16 11.50 -4.75
CA LEU A 13 0.51 12.33 -5.90
C LEU A 13 2.02 12.31 -6.18
N GLU A 14 2.85 12.41 -5.15
CA GLU A 14 4.31 12.33 -5.26
C GLU A 14 4.72 11.02 -5.93
N LEU A 15 4.22 9.88 -5.43
CA LEU A 15 4.55 8.58 -5.98
C LEU A 15 3.97 8.38 -7.39
N ALA A 16 2.72 8.78 -7.64
CA ALA A 16 2.10 8.68 -8.96
C ALA A 16 2.88 9.45 -10.02
N ILE A 17 3.25 10.71 -9.71
CA ILE A 17 4.01 11.57 -10.61
C ILE A 17 5.40 10.97 -10.85
N TYR A 18 6.10 10.55 -9.78
CA TYR A 18 7.41 9.93 -9.91
C TYR A 18 7.34 8.67 -10.79
N THR A 19 6.37 7.79 -10.55
CA THR A 19 6.16 6.58 -11.36
C THR A 19 5.92 6.90 -12.83
N VAL A 20 5.14 7.93 -13.17
CA VAL A 20 4.93 8.33 -14.57
C VAL A 20 6.25 8.69 -15.25
N PHE A 21 7.10 9.49 -14.59
CA PHE A 21 8.41 9.84 -15.15
C PHE A 21 9.34 8.63 -15.25
N THR A 22 9.41 7.78 -14.22
CA THR A 22 10.22 6.56 -14.25
C THR A 22 9.79 5.62 -15.37
N VAL A 23 8.48 5.36 -15.53
CA VAL A 23 7.96 4.50 -16.61
C VAL A 23 8.22 5.12 -17.98
N SER A 24 8.11 6.44 -18.12
CA SER A 24 8.40 7.13 -19.38
C SER A 24 9.88 7.02 -19.78
N ALA A 25 10.78 6.98 -18.81
CA ALA A 25 12.22 6.89 -19.04
C ALA A 25 12.76 5.45 -19.17
N HIS A 26 12.18 4.50 -18.43
CA HIS A 26 12.71 3.14 -18.25
C HIS A 26 11.76 2.02 -18.69
N GLY A 27 10.54 2.35 -19.10
CA GLY A 27 9.50 1.38 -19.47
C GLY A 27 8.84 0.72 -18.25
N LEU A 28 8.08 -0.35 -18.50
CA LEU A 28 7.35 -1.11 -17.48
C LEU A 28 8.17 -2.28 -16.92
N ASN A 29 9.47 -2.06 -16.67
CA ASN A 29 10.42 -3.09 -16.25
C ASN A 29 10.56 -3.25 -14.72
N PHE A 30 9.62 -2.67 -13.95
CA PHE A 30 9.71 -2.64 -12.48
C PHE A 30 9.98 -4.01 -11.84
N TYR A 31 9.18 -5.04 -12.14
CA TYR A 31 9.37 -6.35 -11.49
C TYR A 31 10.67 -7.06 -11.89
N PRO A 32 11.05 -7.13 -13.19
CA PRO A 32 12.36 -7.62 -13.58
C PRO A 32 13.51 -6.93 -12.83
N ASP A 33 13.52 -5.60 -12.78
CA ASP A 33 14.58 -4.82 -12.11
C ASP A 33 14.56 -5.07 -10.60
N TYR A 34 13.38 -5.03 -9.99
CA TYR A 34 13.18 -5.20 -8.55
C TYR A 34 13.69 -6.55 -8.04
N PHE A 35 13.34 -7.65 -8.72
CA PHE A 35 13.82 -8.99 -8.35
C PHE A 35 15.26 -9.24 -8.81
N GLY A 36 15.69 -8.65 -9.93
CA GLY A 36 17.08 -8.70 -10.39
C GLY A 36 18.05 -8.12 -9.37
N ASP A 37 17.70 -6.97 -8.78
CA ASP A 37 18.47 -6.33 -7.71
C ASP A 37 18.59 -7.21 -6.46
N MET A 38 17.53 -7.94 -6.09
CA MET A 38 17.58 -8.91 -4.98
C MET A 38 18.57 -10.04 -5.27
N LEU A 39 18.53 -10.60 -6.47
CA LEU A 39 19.45 -11.67 -6.89
C LEU A 39 20.91 -11.20 -6.93
N ALA A 40 21.13 -9.91 -7.23
CA ALA A 40 22.46 -9.30 -7.22
C ALA A 40 23.03 -9.10 -5.80
N MET A 41 22.22 -9.27 -4.75
CA MET A 41 22.64 -9.21 -3.33
C MET A 41 23.39 -7.91 -2.95
N GLY A 42 23.03 -6.79 -3.59
CA GLY A 42 23.53 -5.46 -3.27
C GLY A 42 22.59 -4.67 -2.36
N TRP A 43 22.95 -3.41 -2.04
CA TRP A 43 22.10 -2.51 -1.27
C TRP A 43 20.69 -2.30 -1.86
N PRO A 44 20.52 -2.14 -3.19
CA PRO A 44 19.18 -2.09 -3.80
C PRO A 44 18.38 -3.38 -3.55
N GLY A 45 19.03 -4.53 -3.67
CA GLY A 45 18.42 -5.83 -3.37
C GLY A 45 17.98 -5.98 -1.92
N GLN A 46 18.83 -5.54 -0.98
CA GLN A 46 18.49 -5.52 0.45
C GLN A 46 17.28 -4.62 0.74
N PHE A 47 17.22 -3.44 0.12
CA PHE A 47 16.08 -2.53 0.25
C PHE A 47 14.81 -3.15 -0.36
N ASN A 48 14.90 -3.76 -1.54
CA ASN A 48 13.76 -4.42 -2.18
C ASN A 48 13.25 -5.59 -1.33
N LEU A 49 14.13 -6.39 -0.73
CA LEU A 49 13.71 -7.49 0.15
C LEU A 49 13.00 -6.96 1.40
N ASP A 50 13.57 -5.95 2.07
CA ASP A 50 12.95 -5.29 3.23
C ASP A 50 11.58 -4.70 2.88
N PHE A 51 11.50 -3.98 1.74
CA PHE A 51 10.23 -3.45 1.24
C PHE A 51 9.22 -4.56 0.94
N THR A 52 9.65 -5.70 0.40
CA THR A 52 8.79 -6.87 0.17
C THR A 52 8.21 -7.40 1.48
N CYS A 53 9.00 -7.46 2.56
CA CYS A 53 8.49 -7.82 3.88
C CYS A 53 7.40 -6.85 4.34
N LEU A 54 7.60 -5.53 4.15
CA LEU A 54 6.57 -4.52 4.45
C LEU A 54 5.31 -4.69 3.59
N LEU A 55 5.45 -5.02 2.30
CA LEU A 55 4.33 -5.30 1.40
C LEU A 55 3.51 -6.51 1.85
N VAL A 56 4.18 -7.60 2.26
CA VAL A 56 3.52 -8.80 2.80
C VAL A 56 2.74 -8.45 4.07
N LEU A 57 3.37 -7.74 5.01
CA LEU A 57 2.72 -7.35 6.26
C LEU A 57 1.56 -6.38 6.03
N GLY A 58 1.72 -5.41 5.13
CA GLY A 58 0.68 -4.48 4.73
C GLY A 58 -0.52 -5.17 4.08
N ALA A 59 -0.27 -6.06 3.11
CA ALA A 59 -1.32 -6.83 2.46
C ALA A 59 -2.06 -7.74 3.46
N LEU A 60 -1.33 -8.41 4.34
CA LEU A 60 -1.93 -9.24 5.40
C LEU A 60 -2.77 -8.41 6.37
N TRP A 61 -2.29 -7.24 6.77
CA TRP A 61 -3.07 -6.31 7.60
C TRP A 61 -4.37 -5.90 6.93
N ILE A 62 -4.35 -5.65 5.62
CA ILE A 62 -5.54 -5.25 4.86
C ILE A 62 -6.53 -6.40 4.74
N ALA A 63 -6.04 -7.60 4.40
CA ALA A 63 -6.86 -8.82 4.37
C ALA A 63 -7.51 -9.06 5.73
N TRP A 64 -6.72 -8.96 6.81
CA TRP A 64 -7.22 -9.08 8.17
C TRP A 64 -8.26 -7.99 8.47
N ARG A 65 -7.96 -6.71 8.21
CA ARG A 65 -8.82 -5.54 8.45
C ARG A 65 -10.20 -5.69 7.80
N GLU A 66 -10.23 -6.21 6.58
CA GLU A 66 -11.46 -6.47 5.80
C GLU A 66 -12.09 -7.83 6.10
N GLY A 67 -11.64 -8.53 7.14
CA GLY A 67 -12.24 -9.78 7.62
C GLY A 67 -11.99 -10.98 6.70
N PHE A 68 -10.92 -10.95 5.91
CA PHE A 68 -10.61 -11.94 4.88
C PHE A 68 -11.75 -12.14 3.85
N ALA A 69 -12.63 -11.15 3.69
CA ALA A 69 -13.62 -11.15 2.63
C ALA A 69 -12.95 -11.12 1.25
N LEU A 70 -13.62 -11.65 0.22
CA LEU A 70 -13.08 -11.71 -1.14
C LEU A 70 -12.62 -10.34 -1.66
N SER A 71 -13.40 -9.29 -1.38
CA SER A 71 -13.04 -7.90 -1.70
C SER A 71 -11.77 -7.44 -0.97
N GLY A 72 -11.64 -7.78 0.31
CA GLY A 72 -10.45 -7.49 1.11
C GLY A 72 -9.20 -8.21 0.62
N LEU A 73 -9.34 -9.47 0.21
CA LEU A 73 -8.26 -10.24 -0.40
C LEU A 73 -7.83 -9.66 -1.76
N ALA A 74 -8.78 -9.26 -2.60
CA ALA A 74 -8.47 -8.60 -3.87
C ALA A 74 -7.70 -7.29 -3.66
N ILE A 75 -8.10 -6.48 -2.67
CA ILE A 75 -7.38 -5.25 -2.30
C ILE A 75 -6.00 -5.58 -1.72
N ALA A 76 -5.88 -6.61 -0.89
CA ALA A 76 -4.59 -7.04 -0.33
C ALA A 76 -3.60 -7.45 -1.44
N VAL A 77 -4.05 -8.20 -2.45
CA VAL A 77 -3.24 -8.52 -3.63
C VAL A 77 -2.85 -7.26 -4.40
N ALA A 78 -3.79 -6.34 -4.60
CA ALA A 78 -3.50 -5.06 -5.26
C ALA A 78 -2.47 -4.22 -4.49
N ILE A 79 -2.49 -4.25 -3.14
CA ILE A 79 -1.50 -3.56 -2.29
C ILE A 79 -0.16 -4.26 -2.33
N PHE A 80 -0.11 -5.59 -2.37
CA PHE A 80 1.15 -6.32 -2.50
C PHE A 80 1.89 -5.93 -3.79
N PHE A 81 1.17 -5.87 -4.92
CA PHE A 81 1.79 -5.55 -6.21
C PHE A 81 1.93 -4.05 -6.48
N GLY A 82 0.98 -3.23 -6.03
CA GLY A 82 0.96 -1.78 -6.28
C GLY A 82 1.53 -0.93 -5.13
N GLY A 83 1.95 -1.58 -4.04
CA GLY A 83 2.65 -0.96 -2.91
C GLY A 83 1.97 0.25 -2.32
N ALA A 84 2.79 1.25 -1.96
CA ALA A 84 2.36 2.46 -1.28
C ALA A 84 1.35 3.28 -2.11
N LEU A 85 1.38 3.19 -3.45
CA LEU A 85 0.44 3.90 -4.31
C LEU A 85 -0.99 3.42 -4.09
N VAL A 86 -1.19 2.10 -4.09
CA VAL A 86 -2.51 1.50 -3.82
C VAL A 86 -2.91 1.66 -2.36
N LEU A 87 -1.95 1.48 -1.44
CA LEU A 87 -2.21 1.60 -0.01
C LEU A 87 -2.69 3.01 0.38
N THR A 88 -2.03 4.06 -0.12
CA THR A 88 -2.40 5.46 0.18
C THR A 88 -3.78 5.81 -0.36
N ALA A 89 -4.10 5.39 -1.59
CA ALA A 89 -5.44 5.54 -2.16
C ALA A 89 -6.51 4.82 -1.33
N TYR A 90 -6.24 3.56 -0.96
CA TYR A 90 -7.14 2.77 -0.12
C TYR A 90 -7.37 3.43 1.25
N LEU A 91 -6.30 3.85 1.94
CA LEU A 91 -6.41 4.48 3.25
C LEU A 91 -7.12 5.82 3.20
N LEU A 92 -6.98 6.56 2.09
CA LEU A 92 -7.68 7.82 1.90
C LEU A 92 -9.19 7.56 1.86
N ILE A 93 -9.63 6.63 1.02
CA ILE A 93 -11.05 6.22 0.91
C ILE A 93 -11.55 5.65 2.24
N ALA A 94 -10.78 4.75 2.86
CA ALA A 94 -11.12 4.14 4.15
C ALA A 94 -11.28 5.20 5.25
N SER A 95 -10.48 6.27 5.24
CA SER A 95 -10.58 7.36 6.21
C SER A 95 -11.90 8.13 6.11
N PHE A 96 -12.48 8.25 4.91
CA PHE A 96 -13.80 8.85 4.72
C PHE A 96 -14.92 7.90 5.16
N ARG A 97 -14.80 6.61 4.83
CA ARG A 97 -15.74 5.56 5.26
C ARG A 97 -15.79 5.42 6.78
N ALA A 98 -14.65 5.57 7.45
CA ALA A 98 -14.55 5.56 8.90
C ALA A 98 -15.17 6.81 9.55
N LYS A 99 -15.67 7.79 8.78
CA LYS A 99 -16.24 9.06 9.29
C LYS A 99 -15.35 9.79 10.29
N GLY A 100 -14.03 9.60 10.18
CA GLY A 100 -13.05 10.19 11.08
C GLY A 100 -12.73 9.38 12.35
N ASP A 101 -13.33 8.20 12.56
CA ASP A 101 -12.97 7.30 13.65
C ASP A 101 -11.64 6.58 13.36
N PRO A 102 -10.58 6.83 14.17
CA PRO A 102 -9.30 6.14 14.00
C PRO A 102 -9.38 4.63 14.25
N ALA A 103 -10.29 4.17 15.13
CA ALA A 103 -10.44 2.75 15.43
C ALA A 103 -11.03 2.01 14.22
N ALA A 104 -12.11 2.52 13.63
CA ALA A 104 -12.67 1.98 12.38
C ALA A 104 -11.69 2.06 11.20
N LEU A 105 -10.84 3.09 11.15
CA LEU A 105 -9.80 3.18 10.14
C LEU A 105 -8.76 2.07 10.30
N LEU A 106 -8.24 1.83 11.50
CA LEU A 106 -7.12 0.89 11.73
C LEU A 106 -7.56 -0.57 11.80
N LEU A 107 -8.70 -0.83 12.45
CA LEU A 107 -9.18 -2.20 12.74
C LEU A 107 -10.18 -2.73 11.70
N GLY A 108 -10.76 -1.83 10.91
CA GLY A 108 -11.92 -2.13 10.06
C GLY A 108 -13.24 -1.97 10.84
N ALA A 109 -14.33 -1.71 10.11
CA ALA A 109 -15.61 -1.31 10.70
C ALA A 109 -16.18 -2.37 11.66
N THR A 110 -16.17 -3.64 11.25
CA THR A 110 -16.72 -4.75 12.05
C THR A 110 -16.01 -4.91 13.40
N ARG A 111 -14.67 -4.80 13.41
CA ARG A 111 -13.89 -4.97 14.64
C ARG A 111 -13.93 -3.75 15.53
N ALA A 112 -13.92 -2.55 14.95
CA ALA A 112 -14.07 -1.33 15.72
C ALA A 112 -15.41 -1.25 16.44
N ALA A 113 -16.48 -1.77 15.82
CA ALA A 113 -17.81 -1.85 16.43
C ALA A 113 -17.90 -2.87 17.58
N ALA A 114 -16.96 -3.81 17.68
CA ALA A 114 -16.92 -4.85 18.72
C ALA A 114 -16.04 -4.47 19.94
N ARG A 115 -15.54 -3.23 19.98
CA ARG A 115 -14.67 -2.70 21.05
C ARG A 115 -15.48 -2.14 22.21
#